data_AF-A0AAN8X571-F1
#
_entry.id   AF-A0AAN8X571-F1
#
_cell.length_a   1.000
_cell.length_b   1.000
_cell.length_c   1.000
_cell.angle_alpha   90.00
_cell.angle_beta   90.00
_cell.angle_gamma   90.00
#
_symmetry.space_group_name_H-M   'P 1'
#
loop_
_entity.id
_entity.type
_entity.pdbx_description
1 polymer ?
#
loop_
_entity_poly.entity_id
_entity_poly.type
_entity_poly.pdbx_seq_one_letter_code
_entity_poly.pdbx_strand_id
1 'polypeptide(L)'
;MRTFPRVWVPPGGHVEEGETFVEVGVRELKEETGIQLKPQEYVNCRVLGLWESVYPPVLYMGSPKRHHLVVYLHLKLDQNENDLHNRIKLDSNEVDACLWMTKNMAETVVYGSNSKPTEIIPITLVDPEGGRKSLLSHLCTICGGFPVCHYPSIL
;
A
#
# COMPACT_ATOMS: atom_id res chain seq x y z
N MET A 1 9.43 -2.42 -5.12
CA MET A 1 9.13 -1.05 -5.62
C MET A 1 10.30 -0.04 -5.63
N ARG A 2 10.93 0.17 -6.80
CA ARG A 2 12.07 1.12 -7.00
C ARG A 2 11.69 2.59 -7.20
N THR A 3 10.40 2.88 -7.35
CA THR A 3 9.91 4.17 -7.88
C THR A 3 9.78 5.25 -6.81
N PHE A 4 9.54 4.84 -5.55
CA PHE A 4 9.33 5.74 -4.41
C PHE A 4 10.00 5.16 -3.14
N PRO A 5 11.30 5.38 -2.93
CA PRO A 5 11.98 4.82 -1.77
C PRO A 5 11.39 5.37 -0.47
N ARG A 6 11.20 4.48 0.52
CA ARG A 6 10.69 4.80 1.87
C ARG A 6 9.25 5.31 1.92
N VAL A 7 8.38 4.78 1.05
CA VAL A 7 6.94 5.08 1.07
C VAL A 7 6.16 3.79 1.35
N TRP A 8 5.16 3.88 2.21
CA TRP A 8 4.20 2.79 2.43
C TRP A 8 3.14 2.82 1.33
N VAL A 9 3.00 1.70 0.63
CA VAL A 9 2.01 1.51 -0.43
C VAL A 9 1.40 0.11 -0.32
N PRO A 10 0.15 -0.08 -0.79
CA PRO A 10 -0.35 -1.42 -1.02
C PRO A 10 0.42 -2.11 -2.16
N PRO A 11 0.46 -3.46 -2.19
CA PRO A 11 1.10 -4.18 -3.28
C PRO A 11 0.52 -3.83 -4.64
N GLY A 12 1.39 -3.69 -5.65
CA GLY A 12 0.95 -3.38 -7.00
C GLY A 12 2.07 -2.96 -7.93
N GLY A 13 1.80 -3.08 -9.23
CA GLY A 13 2.75 -2.75 -10.28
C GLY A 13 2.05 -2.56 -11.63
N HIS A 14 2.80 -2.78 -12.70
CA HIS A 14 2.29 -2.52 -14.05
C HIS A 14 1.35 -3.65 -14.50
N VAL A 15 0.34 -3.28 -15.28
CA VAL A 15 -0.52 -4.24 -15.97
C VAL A 15 0.26 -4.81 -17.16
N GLU A 16 0.42 -6.13 -17.23
CA GLU A 16 1.03 -6.79 -18.40
C GLU A 16 0.00 -7.04 -19.51
N GLU A 17 0.49 -7.31 -20.72
CA GLU A 17 -0.37 -7.52 -21.87
C GLU A 17 -1.27 -8.75 -21.68
N GLY A 18 -2.58 -8.54 -21.79
CA GLY A 18 -3.58 -9.60 -21.64
C GLY A 18 -4.03 -9.88 -20.21
N GLU A 19 -3.45 -9.23 -19.19
CA GLU A 19 -3.91 -9.38 -17.81
C GLU A 19 -5.16 -8.53 -17.52
N THR A 20 -6.09 -9.10 -16.76
CA THR A 20 -7.15 -8.35 -16.09
C THR A 20 -6.59 -7.66 -14.83
N PHE A 21 -7.26 -6.60 -14.35
CA PHE A 21 -6.82 -5.93 -13.13
C PHE A 21 -6.71 -6.87 -11.92
N VAL A 22 -7.64 -7.83 -11.81
CA VAL A 22 -7.63 -8.81 -10.71
C VAL A 22 -6.40 -9.72 -10.80
N GLU A 23 -6.04 -10.18 -12.00
CA GLU A 23 -4.84 -11.00 -12.22
C GLU A 23 -3.57 -10.24 -11.83
N VAL A 24 -3.44 -8.98 -12.24
CA VAL A 24 -2.34 -8.09 -11.84
C VAL A 24 -2.26 -7.99 -10.32
N GLY A 25 -3.38 -7.67 -9.66
CA GLY A 25 -3.40 -7.52 -8.21
C GLY A 25 -3.02 -8.80 -7.46
N VAL A 26 -3.43 -9.97 -7.96
CA VAL A 26 -3.06 -11.27 -7.37
C VAL A 26 -1.60 -11.60 -7.63
N ARG A 27 -1.07 -11.30 -8.82
CA ARG A 27 0.34 -11.49 -9.17
C ARG A 27 1.25 -10.62 -8.30
N GLU A 28 0.99 -9.32 -8.24
CA GLU A 28 1.76 -8.34 -7.48
C GLU A 28 1.70 -8.62 -5.97
N LEU A 29 0.54 -9.02 -5.45
CA LEU A 29 0.41 -9.47 -4.05
C LEU A 29 1.35 -10.65 -3.77
N LYS A 30 1.42 -11.62 -4.68
CA LYS A 30 2.31 -12.79 -4.53
C LYS A 30 3.78 -12.40 -4.66
N GLU A 31 4.13 -11.55 -5.63
CA GLU A 31 5.52 -11.13 -5.88
C GLU A 31 6.09 -10.37 -4.68
N GLU A 32 5.36 -9.39 -4.14
CA GLU A 32 5.89 -8.57 -3.05
C GLU A 32 5.72 -9.22 -1.67
N THR A 33 4.63 -9.96 -1.43
CA THR A 33 4.32 -10.47 -0.07
C THR A 33 4.44 -11.99 0.09
N GLY A 34 4.58 -12.74 -1.00
CA GLY A 34 4.57 -14.20 -1.00
C GLY A 34 3.18 -14.83 -0.85
N ILE A 35 2.13 -14.05 -0.59
CA ILE A 35 0.77 -14.57 -0.40
C ILE A 35 0.19 -15.04 -1.74
N GLN A 36 0.21 -16.34 -1.96
CA GLN A 36 -0.39 -16.97 -3.14
C GLN A 36 -1.86 -17.31 -2.92
N LEU A 37 -2.77 -16.64 -3.62
CA LEU A 37 -4.22 -16.89 -3.53
C LEU A 37 -4.69 -17.95 -4.53
N LYS A 38 -5.68 -18.76 -4.14
CA LYS A 38 -6.42 -19.65 -5.03
C LYS A 38 -7.57 -18.89 -5.71
N PRO A 39 -8.05 -19.34 -6.88
CA PRO A 39 -9.14 -18.67 -7.62
C PRO A 39 -10.38 -18.31 -6.80
N GLN A 40 -10.79 -19.20 -5.89
CA GLN A 40 -11.93 -18.98 -5.00
C GLN A 40 -11.72 -17.88 -3.95
N GLU A 41 -10.47 -17.52 -3.63
CA GLU A 41 -10.15 -16.53 -2.59
C GLU A 41 -10.31 -15.08 -3.09
N TYR A 42 -10.27 -14.84 -4.40
CA TYR A 42 -10.33 -13.49 -4.98
C TYR A 42 -11.58 -13.20 -5.82
N VAL A 43 -12.62 -14.03 -5.68
CA VAL A 43 -13.93 -13.81 -6.33
C VAL A 43 -14.62 -12.52 -5.91
N ASN A 44 -14.31 -12.01 -4.71
CA ASN A 44 -14.86 -10.77 -4.16
C ASN A 44 -13.93 -9.56 -4.39
N CYS A 45 -12.95 -9.67 -5.29
CA CYS A 45 -12.10 -8.55 -5.67
C CYS A 45 -12.90 -7.53 -6.48
N ARG A 46 -12.79 -6.25 -6.14
CA ARG A 46 -13.47 -5.16 -6.84
C ARG A 46 -12.58 -3.93 -6.96
N VAL A 47 -12.85 -3.10 -7.98
CA VAL A 47 -12.23 -1.78 -8.07
C VAL A 47 -12.75 -0.92 -6.91
N LEU A 48 -11.81 -0.39 -6.13
CA LEU A 48 -12.07 0.55 -5.03
C LEU A 48 -12.13 1.99 -5.54
N GLY A 49 -11.23 2.34 -6.46
CA GLY A 49 -11.14 3.68 -7.01
C GLY A 49 -9.97 3.83 -7.97
N LEU A 50 -9.87 5.02 -8.57
CA LEU A 50 -8.78 5.39 -9.46
C LEU A 50 -8.02 6.58 -8.88
N TRP A 51 -6.72 6.64 -9.12
CA TRP A 51 -5.86 7.74 -8.74
C TRP A 51 -4.92 8.11 -9.89
N GLU A 52 -4.96 9.36 -10.30
CA GLU A 52 -4.02 9.88 -11.28
C GLU A 52 -2.71 10.26 -10.58
N SER A 53 -1.61 9.62 -11.00
CA SER A 53 -0.27 9.84 -10.45
C SER A 53 0.66 10.37 -11.52
N VAL A 54 1.30 11.51 -11.22
CA VAL A 54 2.28 12.15 -12.10
C VAL A 54 3.58 12.36 -11.35
N TYR A 55 4.71 12.13 -12.02
CA TYR A 55 6.04 12.38 -11.47
C TYR A 55 6.91 13.20 -12.45
N PRO A 56 7.60 14.26 -12.00
CA PRO A 56 7.46 14.90 -10.68
C PRO A 56 6.03 15.42 -10.43
N PRO A 57 5.55 15.42 -9.18
CA PRO A 57 4.14 15.71 -8.88
C PRO A 57 3.75 17.19 -9.05
N VAL A 58 4.73 18.08 -9.23
CA VAL A 58 4.55 19.53 -9.28
C VAL A 58 5.53 20.13 -10.29
N LEU A 59 5.06 21.10 -11.07
CA LEU A 59 5.81 21.65 -12.22
C LEU A 59 7.13 22.34 -11.82
N TYR A 60 7.24 22.88 -10.61
CA TYR A 60 8.49 23.50 -10.15
C TYR A 60 9.64 22.46 -10.00
N MET A 61 9.30 21.17 -9.82
CA MET A 61 10.29 20.08 -9.79
C MET A 61 10.68 19.61 -11.20
N GLY A 62 10.11 20.22 -12.24
CA GLY A 62 10.34 19.90 -13.65
C GLY A 62 9.08 19.38 -14.35
N SER A 63 9.16 19.25 -15.67
CA SER A 63 8.08 18.70 -16.49
C SER A 63 7.77 17.23 -16.12
N PRO A 64 6.49 16.80 -16.19
CA PRO A 64 6.09 15.41 -16.02
C PRO A 64 6.92 14.45 -16.88
N LYS A 65 7.47 13.42 -16.23
CA LYS A 65 8.24 12.34 -16.86
C LYS A 65 7.50 11.00 -16.83
N ARG A 66 6.60 10.83 -15.88
CA ARG A 66 5.75 9.64 -15.75
C ARG A 66 4.34 10.08 -15.41
N HIS A 67 3.38 9.35 -15.97
CA HIS A 67 1.96 9.58 -15.78
C HIS A 67 1.28 8.22 -15.78
N HIS A 68 0.64 7.90 -14.66
CA HIS A 68 -0.05 6.63 -14.46
C HIS A 68 -1.47 6.88 -13.97
N LEU A 69 -2.40 6.08 -14.47
CA LEU A 69 -3.69 5.90 -13.83
C LEU A 69 -3.59 4.65 -12.94
N VAL A 70 -3.57 4.86 -11.62
CA VAL A 70 -3.50 3.78 -10.63
C VAL A 70 -4.93 3.30 -10.37
N VAL A 71 -5.15 1.99 -10.50
CA VAL A 71 -6.43 1.34 -10.17
C VAL A 71 -6.26 0.61 -8.85
N TYR A 72 -6.92 1.11 -7.79
CA TYR A 72 -6.90 0.43 -6.50
C TYR A 72 -7.94 -0.68 -6.49
N LEU A 73 -7.52 -1.86 -6.06
CA LEU A 73 -8.39 -3.01 -5.87
C LEU A 73 -8.61 -3.27 -4.40
N HIS A 74 -9.85 -3.60 -4.04
CA HIS A 74 -10.22 -4.04 -2.71
C HIS A 74 -10.54 -5.53 -2.75
N LEU A 75 -9.71 -6.31 -2.07
CA LEU A 75 -9.86 -7.75 -1.90
C LEU A 75 -10.22 -8.06 -0.45
N LYS A 76 -11.32 -8.78 -0.24
CA LYS A 76 -11.71 -9.30 1.07
C LYS A 76 -11.49 -10.82 1.09
N LEU A 77 -10.69 -11.28 2.04
CA LEU A 77 -10.42 -12.69 2.32
C LEU A 77 -11.24 -13.15 3.54
N ASP A 78 -11.60 -14.44 3.56
CA ASP A 78 -12.31 -15.04 4.69
C ASP A 78 -11.36 -15.49 5.81
N GLN A 79 -10.06 -15.57 5.52
CA GLN A 79 -9.02 -15.87 6.49
C GLN A 79 -8.72 -14.70 7.42
N ASN A 80 -8.32 -15.02 8.64
CA ASN A 80 -7.87 -14.00 9.59
C ASN A 80 -6.41 -13.59 9.34
N GLU A 81 -5.99 -12.50 10.00
CA GLU A 81 -4.64 -11.96 9.92
C GLU A 81 -3.55 -13.00 10.26
N ASN A 82 -3.76 -13.86 11.26
CA ASN A 82 -2.75 -14.84 11.68
C ASN A 82 -2.52 -15.91 10.60
N ASP A 83 -3.58 -16.39 9.97
CA ASP A 83 -3.47 -17.38 8.89
C ASP A 83 -2.74 -16.82 7.67
N LEU A 84 -3.00 -15.55 7.33
CA LEU A 84 -2.34 -14.86 6.23
C LEU A 84 -0.89 -14.53 6.58
N HIS A 85 -0.64 -14.10 7.81
CA HIS A 85 0.69 -13.74 8.27
C HIS A 85 1.68 -14.90 8.17
N ASN A 86 1.26 -16.13 8.51
CA ASN A 86 2.10 -17.32 8.38
C ASN A 86 2.46 -17.67 6.93
N ARG A 87 1.84 -17.03 5.94
CA ARG A 87 2.11 -17.18 4.50
C ARG A 87 2.99 -16.05 3.95
N ILE A 88 3.29 -15.02 4.75
CA ILE A 88 4.10 -13.89 4.30
C ILE A 88 5.53 -14.35 4.08
N LYS A 89 6.05 -14.02 2.92
CA LYS A 89 7.46 -14.11 2.57
C LYS A 89 7.78 -12.95 1.64
N LEU A 90 8.39 -11.90 2.19
CA LEU A 90 8.63 -10.68 1.43
C LEU A 90 9.76 -10.89 0.42
N ASP A 91 9.63 -10.29 -0.76
CA ASP A 91 10.76 -10.19 -1.68
C ASP A 91 11.63 -8.99 -1.30
N SER A 92 12.82 -9.25 -0.77
CA SER A 92 13.77 -8.21 -0.34
C SER A 92 14.37 -7.40 -1.48
N ASN A 93 14.17 -7.79 -2.75
CA ASN A 93 14.53 -6.96 -3.91
C ASN A 93 13.49 -5.87 -4.19
N GLU A 94 12.30 -6.02 -3.63
CA GLU A 94 11.10 -5.26 -3.92
C GLU A 94 10.69 -4.42 -2.70
N VAL A 95 10.56 -5.05 -1.54
CA VAL A 95 9.98 -4.48 -0.34
C VAL A 95 10.86 -4.75 0.89
N ASP A 96 11.06 -3.73 1.71
CA ASP A 96 11.88 -3.83 2.93
C ASP A 96 11.06 -4.27 4.15
N ALA A 97 9.76 -4.03 4.15
CA ALA A 97 8.86 -4.29 5.27
C ALA A 97 7.40 -4.34 4.82
N CYS A 98 6.56 -5.02 5.59
CA CYS A 98 5.10 -4.88 5.50
C CYS A 98 4.48 -4.70 6.90
N LEU A 99 3.24 -4.20 6.93
CA LEU A 99 2.46 -4.02 8.15
C LEU A 99 1.00 -4.37 7.92
N TRP A 100 0.34 -4.89 8.96
CA TRP A 100 -1.12 -4.97 9.02
C TRP A 100 -1.68 -3.68 9.59
N MET A 101 -2.69 -3.12 8.93
CA MET A 101 -3.32 -1.86 9.33
C MET A 101 -4.76 -2.10 9.79
N THR A 102 -5.09 -1.63 10.99
CA THR A 102 -6.46 -1.63 11.47
C THR A 102 -7.26 -0.48 10.83
N LYS A 103 -8.60 -0.59 10.85
CA LYS A 103 -9.47 0.49 10.36
C LYS A 103 -9.19 1.82 11.07
N ASN A 104 -8.99 1.81 12.38
CA ASN A 104 -8.68 3.02 13.14
C ASN A 104 -7.35 3.64 12.71
N MET A 105 -6.30 2.82 12.54
CA MET A 105 -5.02 3.33 12.00
C MET A 105 -5.19 3.97 10.63
N ALA A 106 -5.95 3.34 9.73
CA ALA A 106 -6.23 3.89 8.40
C ALA A 106 -6.98 5.23 8.47
N GLU A 107 -8.01 5.32 9.32
CA GLU A 107 -8.74 6.56 9.58
C GLU A 107 -7.81 7.66 10.12
N THR A 108 -6.92 7.35 11.06
CA THR A 108 -5.96 8.32 11.59
C THR A 108 -4.95 8.73 10.52
N VAL A 109 -4.50 7.83 9.64
CA VAL A 109 -3.60 8.18 8.53
C VAL A 109 -4.27 9.12 7.52
N VAL A 110 -5.55 8.89 7.22
CA VAL A 110 -6.29 9.65 6.20
C VAL A 110 -6.82 10.99 6.73
N TYR A 111 -7.36 11.00 7.96
CA TYR A 111 -8.05 12.16 8.54
C TYR A 111 -7.26 12.86 9.64
N GLY A 112 -6.13 12.29 10.09
CA GLY A 112 -5.27 12.90 11.10
C GLY A 112 -4.83 14.29 10.65
N SER A 113 -5.13 15.31 11.45
CA SER A 113 -4.70 16.66 11.19
C SER A 113 -3.16 16.72 11.05
N ASN A 114 -2.64 17.56 10.14
CA ASN A 114 -1.21 17.82 9.94
C ASN A 114 -0.44 18.28 11.21
N SER A 115 -1.12 18.43 12.35
CA SER A 115 -0.48 18.45 13.67
C SER A 115 0.29 17.15 13.85
N LYS A 116 1.64 17.23 13.91
CA LYS A 116 2.54 16.09 14.17
C LYS A 116 1.84 15.07 15.05
N PRO A 117 1.40 13.92 14.51
CA PRO A 117 0.69 12.95 15.32
C PRO A 117 1.71 12.36 16.30
N THR A 118 1.70 12.92 17.52
CA THR A 118 2.46 12.44 18.68
C THR A 118 1.90 11.12 19.18
N GLU A 119 0.74 10.71 18.68
CA GLU A 119 0.15 9.42 18.94
C GLU A 119 1.07 8.31 18.46
N ILE A 120 1.55 7.55 19.44
CA ILE A 120 2.34 6.36 19.23
C ILE A 120 1.35 5.23 19.04
N ILE A 121 1.33 4.67 17.84
CA ILE A 121 0.49 3.51 17.54
C ILE A 121 1.33 2.24 17.54
N PRO A 122 0.81 1.14 18.09
CA PRO A 122 1.44 -0.16 17.92
C PRO A 122 1.36 -0.53 16.44
N ILE A 123 2.52 -0.74 15.83
CA ILE A 123 2.63 -1.32 14.50
C ILE A 123 3.23 -2.72 14.64
N THR A 124 2.66 -3.67 13.91
CA THR A 124 3.27 -4.98 13.74
C THR A 124 4.03 -4.95 12.43
N LEU A 125 5.35 -4.77 12.51
CA LEU A 125 6.21 -4.98 11.35
C LEU A 125 6.40 -6.47 11.14
N VAL A 126 6.41 -6.86 9.87
CA VAL A 126 6.80 -8.20 9.44
C VAL A 126 8.14 -8.07 8.74
N ASP A 127 9.14 -8.80 9.25
CA ASP A 127 10.45 -8.90 8.59
C ASP A 127 10.39 -9.83 7.36
N PRO A 128 11.44 -9.88 6.52
CA PRO A 128 11.43 -10.70 5.31
C PRO A 128 11.21 -12.20 5.53
N GLU A 129 11.54 -12.71 6.72
CA GLU A 129 11.37 -14.12 7.10
C GLU A 129 10.01 -14.38 7.79
N GLY A 130 9.12 -13.38 7.83
CA GLY A 130 7.80 -13.48 8.46
C GLY A 130 7.80 -13.23 9.97
N GLY A 131 8.91 -12.81 10.56
CA GLY A 131 8.99 -12.51 11.99
C GLY A 131 8.20 -11.25 12.36
N ARG A 132 7.43 -11.32 13.45
CA ARG A 132 6.71 -10.15 14.00
C ARG A 132 7.61 -9.35 14.92
N LYS A 133 7.71 -8.06 14.65
CA LYS A 133 8.25 -7.09 15.60
C LYS A 133 7.17 -6.06 15.90
N SER A 134 6.59 -6.16 17.09
CA SER A 134 5.75 -5.10 17.63
C SER A 134 6.64 -3.90 17.95
N LEU A 135 6.35 -2.78 17.31
CA LEU A 135 7.05 -1.52 17.53
C LEU A 135 6.04 -0.44 17.86
N LEU A 136 6.48 0.44 18.75
CA LEU A 136 5.84 1.72 18.96
C LEU A 136 6.40 2.69 17.93
N SER A 137 5.55 3.19 17.03
CA SER A 137 5.96 4.15 16.01
C SER A 137 5.06 5.38 16.04
N HIS A 138 5.64 6.53 15.72
CA HIS A 138 4.84 7.72 15.43
C HIS A 138 4.07 7.50 14.14
N LEU A 139 2.78 7.86 14.14
CA LEU A 139 1.92 7.80 12.96
C LEU A 139 2.52 8.55 11.75
N CYS A 140 3.33 9.59 11.98
CA CYS A 140 4.02 10.31 10.90
C CYS A 140 4.98 9.43 10.07
N THR A 141 5.44 8.31 10.62
CA THR A 141 6.26 7.32 9.90
C THR A 141 5.45 6.50 8.89
N ILE A 142 4.13 6.43 9.08
CA ILE A 142 3.18 5.80 8.14
C ILE A 142 2.61 6.83 7.17
N CYS A 143 2.25 8.02 7.67
CA CYS A 143 1.71 9.13 6.86
C CYS A 143 2.74 9.82 5.96
N GLY A 144 4.03 9.53 6.13
CA GLY A 144 5.13 10.21 5.45
C GLY A 144 5.28 9.81 3.98
N GLY A 145 4.29 10.11 3.14
CA GLY A 145 4.30 9.81 1.71
C GLY A 145 3.74 10.98 0.90
N PHE A 146 4.61 11.95 0.59
CA PHE A 146 4.31 13.17 -0.19
C PHE A 146 3.23 14.10 0.41
N PRO A 147 3.29 15.42 0.17
CA PRO A 147 2.21 16.30 0.58
C PRO A 147 0.96 15.85 -0.17
N VAL A 148 -0.02 15.34 0.58
CA VAL A 148 -1.40 15.23 0.11
C VAL A 148 -1.71 16.58 -0.51
N CYS A 149 -1.90 16.61 -1.83
CA CYS A 149 -2.33 17.81 -2.51
C CYS A 149 -3.72 18.13 -1.96
N HIS A 150 -3.78 18.97 -0.93
CA HIS A 150 -4.97 19.72 -0.61
C HIS A 150 -5.24 20.58 -1.85
N TYR A 151 -6.01 20.05 -2.78
CA TYR A 151 -6.80 20.92 -3.64
C TYR A 151 -7.71 21.69 -2.68
N PRO A 152 -7.59 23.02 -2.56
CA PRO A 152 -8.65 23.78 -1.93
C PRO A 152 -9.92 23.42 -2.69
N SER A 153 -10.98 23.08 -1.96
CA SER A 153 -12.31 22.93 -2.51
C SER A 153 -12.63 24.19 -3.31
N ILE A 154 -12.55 24.12 -4.64
CA ILE A 154 -13.12 25.14 -5.50
C ILE A 154 -14.59 24.76 -5.63
N LEU A 155 -15.37 25.29 -4.68
CA LEU A 155 -16.76 25.67 -4.87
C LEU A 155 -16.88 27.13 -4.41
#